data_AF-A0A7Y8PMG3-F1
#
_entry.id   AF-A0A7Y8PMG3-F1
#
_cell.length_a   1.000
_cell.length_b   1.000
_cell.length_c   1.000
_cell.angle_alpha   90.00
_cell.angle_beta   90.00
_cell.angle_gamma   90.00
#
_symmetry.space_group_name_H-M   'P 1'
#
loop_
_entity.id
_entity.type
_entity.pdbx_description
1 polymer ?
#
loop_
_entity_poly.entity_id
_entity_poly.type
_entity_poly.pdbx_seq_one_letter_code
_entity_poly.pdbx_strand_id
1 'polypeptide(L)'
;MQTAPAASFWQGAKDSQAIIFTYLPVSFAFGVSATQFGFSAWEALFLSCSMYAGASQFLVVALLGSGTSIWMTALTVIALDIRHLLYGPALQNLIQDRLNLKKTAIWSWGLTDEVFASGMIKLSQRRQEWSESWMLGLSLFSWLSWALGSLLGGLFADQVTKMPQFLQAALDFLLPALFLSFLLAAFEKKHTFVVGITILVSAVACYFIDLSAAIFIGISSGILAGLFKHYVLKQPDPEHTGAKS
;
A
#
# COMPACT_ATOMS: atom_id res chain seq x y z
N MET A 1 13.31 -18.34 -30.45
CA MET A 1 13.44 -18.14 -28.98
C MET A 1 12.26 -18.84 -28.33
N GLN A 2 12.49 -19.86 -27.52
CA GLN A 2 11.42 -20.48 -26.72
C GLN A 2 11.04 -19.46 -25.65
N THR A 3 9.85 -18.87 -25.73
CA THR A 3 9.29 -18.07 -24.65
C THR A 3 9.12 -18.99 -23.44
N ALA A 4 9.62 -18.58 -22.28
CA ALA A 4 9.43 -19.36 -21.06
C ALA A 4 7.92 -19.55 -20.82
N PRO A 5 7.50 -20.70 -20.24
CA PRO A 5 6.09 -20.95 -19.98
C PRO A 5 5.53 -19.91 -19.02
N ALA A 6 4.28 -19.48 -19.25
CA ALA A 6 3.58 -18.53 -18.39
C ALA A 6 3.59 -19.00 -16.93
N ALA A 7 3.79 -18.07 -15.99
CA ALA A 7 3.91 -18.41 -14.58
C ALA A 7 2.62 -19.05 -14.04
N SER A 8 2.75 -20.02 -13.14
CA SER A 8 1.59 -20.71 -12.57
C SER A 8 1.03 -20.00 -11.33
N PHE A 9 -0.20 -20.34 -10.95
CA PHE A 9 -0.82 -19.87 -9.71
C PHE A 9 0.04 -20.16 -8.46
N TRP A 10 0.61 -21.37 -8.40
CA TRP A 10 1.49 -21.76 -7.29
C TRP A 10 2.82 -21.03 -7.29
N GLN A 11 3.29 -20.57 -8.45
CA GLN A 11 4.43 -19.67 -8.54
C GLN A 11 4.10 -18.33 -7.86
N GLY A 12 2.89 -17.81 -8.08
CA GLY A 12 2.39 -16.60 -7.41
C GLY A 12 2.29 -16.77 -5.89
N ALA A 13 1.79 -17.92 -5.44
CA ALA A 13 1.74 -18.27 -4.02
C ALA A 13 3.13 -18.37 -3.36
N LYS A 14 4.14 -18.84 -4.09
CA LYS A 14 5.53 -18.83 -3.60
C LYS A 14 6.10 -17.42 -3.57
N ASP A 15 5.77 -16.62 -4.58
CA ASP A 15 6.24 -15.25 -4.71
C ASP A 15 5.60 -14.29 -3.69
N SER A 16 4.47 -14.65 -3.09
CA SER A 16 3.80 -13.86 -2.03
C SER A 16 4.49 -13.96 -0.67
N GLN A 17 5.46 -14.86 -0.48
CA GLN A 17 6.11 -15.09 0.82
C GLN A 17 6.66 -13.81 1.46
N ALA A 18 7.37 -12.99 0.68
CA ALA A 18 7.91 -11.72 1.17
C ALA A 18 6.78 -10.78 1.65
N ILE A 19 5.66 -10.74 0.93
CA ILE A 19 4.49 -9.93 1.31
C ILE A 19 3.88 -10.47 2.60
N ILE A 20 3.70 -11.79 2.72
CA ILE A 20 3.14 -12.44 3.91
C ILE A 20 3.96 -12.10 5.17
N PHE A 21 5.29 -12.14 5.08
CA PHE A 21 6.17 -11.79 6.20
C PHE A 21 5.98 -10.35 6.68
N THR A 22 5.68 -9.43 5.76
CA THR A 22 5.41 -8.03 6.09
C THR A 22 3.97 -7.80 6.54
N TYR A 23 3.02 -8.54 5.96
CA TYR A 23 1.59 -8.38 6.22
C TYR A 23 1.18 -8.86 7.59
N LEU A 24 1.63 -10.03 8.01
CA LEU A 24 1.21 -10.62 9.29
C LEU A 24 1.40 -9.68 10.49
N PRO A 25 2.56 -9.04 10.72
CA PRO A 25 2.72 -8.13 11.85
C PRO A 25 1.89 -6.84 11.69
N VAL A 26 1.81 -6.28 10.48
CA VAL A 26 1.10 -5.02 10.24
C VAL A 26 -0.41 -5.21 10.38
N SER A 27 -0.96 -6.31 9.83
CA SER A 27 -2.38 -6.62 9.96
C SER A 27 -2.73 -7.05 11.38
N PHE A 28 -1.82 -7.72 12.10
CA PHE A 28 -1.97 -7.92 13.54
C PHE A 28 -2.11 -6.59 14.29
N ALA A 29 -1.22 -5.61 14.02
CA ALA A 29 -1.35 -4.28 14.60
C ALA A 29 -2.66 -3.58 14.22
N PHE A 30 -3.15 -3.77 13.00
CA PHE A 30 -4.47 -3.28 12.59
C PHE A 30 -5.58 -3.88 13.46
N GLY A 31 -5.60 -5.21 13.62
CA GLY A 31 -6.61 -5.88 14.44
C GLY A 31 -6.63 -5.37 15.88
N VAL A 32 -5.45 -5.20 16.48
CA VAL A 32 -5.30 -4.60 17.81
C VAL A 32 -5.85 -3.17 17.81
N SER A 33 -5.42 -2.33 16.86
CA SER A 33 -5.84 -0.93 16.78
C SER A 33 -7.36 -0.79 16.59
N ALA A 34 -7.97 -1.60 15.73
CA ALA A 34 -9.41 -1.61 15.52
C ALA A 34 -10.18 -1.87 16.82
N THR A 35 -9.72 -2.82 17.63
CA THR A 35 -10.35 -3.08 18.95
C THR A 35 -10.17 -1.96 19.96
N GLN A 36 -9.05 -1.24 19.92
CA GLN A 36 -8.86 -0.04 20.75
C GLN A 36 -9.83 1.09 20.37
N PHE A 37 -10.21 1.17 19.09
CA PHE A 37 -11.25 2.07 18.60
C PHE A 37 -12.69 1.54 18.80
N GLY A 38 -12.87 0.43 19.54
CA GLY A 38 -14.17 -0.10 19.91
C GLY A 38 -14.81 -1.07 18.92
N PHE A 39 -14.09 -1.47 17.85
CA PHE A 39 -14.56 -2.50 16.92
C PHE A 39 -14.31 -3.90 17.49
N SER A 40 -15.17 -4.85 17.20
CA SER A 40 -14.92 -6.27 17.48
C SER A 40 -13.88 -6.86 16.51
N ALA A 41 -13.25 -7.97 16.92
CA ALA A 41 -12.34 -8.72 16.04
C ALA A 41 -13.02 -9.18 14.73
N TRP A 42 -14.32 -9.46 14.77
CA TRP A 42 -15.10 -9.84 13.59
C TRP A 42 -15.36 -8.65 12.66
N GLU A 43 -15.58 -7.46 13.19
CA GLU A 43 -15.69 -6.24 12.39
C GLU A 43 -14.35 -5.88 11.75
N ALA A 44 -13.23 -6.04 12.47
CA ALA A 44 -11.90 -5.86 11.90
C ALA A 44 -11.61 -6.87 10.77
N LEU A 45 -11.99 -8.13 10.94
CA LEU A 45 -11.90 -9.14 9.88
C LEU A 45 -12.80 -8.78 8.70
N PHE A 46 -14.03 -8.34 8.94
CA PHE A 46 -14.96 -7.93 7.89
C PHE A 46 -14.41 -6.76 7.07
N LEU A 47 -13.85 -5.75 7.73
CA LEU A 47 -13.13 -4.65 7.07
C LEU A 47 -11.96 -5.17 6.23
N SER A 48 -11.18 -6.11 6.77
CA SER A 48 -10.04 -6.72 6.06
C SER A 48 -10.46 -7.51 4.82
N CYS A 49 -11.59 -8.21 4.90
CA CYS A 49 -12.13 -8.98 3.78
C CYS A 49 -12.78 -8.11 2.71
N SER A 50 -13.37 -6.98 3.10
CA SER A 50 -14.16 -6.12 2.19
C SER A 50 -13.32 -5.04 1.53
N MET A 51 -12.41 -4.42 2.30
CA MET A 51 -11.59 -3.29 1.86
C MET A 51 -10.13 -3.70 1.88
N TYR A 52 -9.61 -4.18 0.75
CA TYR A 52 -8.26 -4.70 0.67
C TYR A 52 -7.22 -3.59 0.43
N ALA A 53 -7.12 -2.68 1.40
CA ALA A 53 -6.13 -1.60 1.44
C ALA A 53 -5.76 -1.32 2.91
N GLY A 54 -4.55 -1.73 3.31
CA GLY A 54 -4.14 -1.70 4.72
C GLY A 54 -4.18 -0.29 5.34
N ALA A 55 -3.62 0.71 4.65
CA ALA A 55 -3.62 2.10 5.12
C ALA A 55 -5.04 2.64 5.36
N SER A 56 -5.95 2.33 4.44
CA SER A 56 -7.34 2.74 4.52
C SER A 56 -8.06 2.09 5.69
N GLN A 57 -7.73 0.84 6.03
CA GLN A 57 -8.33 0.17 7.20
C GLN A 57 -7.98 0.89 8.51
N PHE A 58 -6.70 1.20 8.73
CA PHE A 58 -6.26 1.99 9.88
C PHE A 58 -6.90 3.38 9.90
N LEU A 59 -6.99 4.04 8.75
CA LEU A 59 -7.61 5.35 8.63
C LEU A 59 -9.12 5.29 8.96
N VAL A 60 -9.84 4.28 8.47
CA VAL A 60 -11.27 4.10 8.73
C VAL A 60 -11.53 3.93 10.21
N VAL A 61 -10.80 3.04 10.89
CA VAL A 61 -11.03 2.81 12.34
C VAL A 61 -10.66 4.04 13.16
N ALA A 62 -9.61 4.78 12.79
CA ALA A 62 -9.23 6.02 13.47
C ALA A 62 -10.28 7.13 13.28
N LEU A 63 -10.74 7.35 12.05
CA LEU A 63 -11.72 8.40 11.76
C LEU A 63 -13.09 8.06 12.37
N LEU A 64 -13.60 6.85 12.17
CA LEU A 64 -14.89 6.46 12.76
C LEU A 64 -14.82 6.39 14.29
N GLY A 65 -13.73 5.87 14.85
CA GLY A 65 -13.50 5.81 16.30
C GLY A 65 -13.39 7.19 16.94
N SER A 66 -12.92 8.20 16.20
CA SER A 66 -12.90 9.61 16.65
C SER A 66 -14.25 10.35 16.49
N GLY A 67 -15.29 9.69 15.97
CA GLY A 67 -16.60 10.29 15.73
C GLY A 67 -16.72 11.06 14.41
N THR A 68 -15.77 10.91 13.50
CA THR A 68 -15.85 11.51 12.16
C THR A 68 -17.03 10.91 11.37
N SER A 69 -17.77 11.74 10.64
CA SER A 69 -18.87 11.30 9.79
C SER A 69 -18.41 10.27 8.75
N ILE A 70 -19.23 9.24 8.52
CA ILE A 70 -18.97 8.20 7.51
C ILE A 70 -18.71 8.77 6.11
N TRP A 71 -19.36 9.88 5.76
CA TRP A 71 -19.15 10.55 4.46
C TRP A 71 -17.76 11.17 4.35
N MET A 72 -17.27 11.79 5.41
CA MET A 72 -15.93 12.38 5.44
C MET A 72 -14.85 11.30 5.48
N THR A 73 -15.10 10.22 6.24
CA THR A 73 -14.23 9.03 6.24
C THR A 73 -14.14 8.44 4.83
N ALA A 74 -15.27 8.21 4.16
CA ALA A 74 -15.29 7.70 2.79
C ALA A 74 -14.53 8.60 1.81
N LEU A 75 -14.73 9.93 1.89
CA LEU A 75 -14.03 10.87 1.03
C LEU A 75 -12.51 10.85 1.26
N THR A 76 -12.09 10.78 2.53
CA THR A 76 -10.66 10.76 2.90
C THR A 76 -10.00 9.45 2.45
N VAL A 77 -10.69 8.31 2.58
CA VAL A 77 -10.24 7.01 2.07
C VAL A 77 -10.14 7.01 0.56
N ILE A 78 -11.16 7.49 -0.15
CA ILE A 78 -11.11 7.61 -1.62
C ILE A 78 -9.92 8.46 -2.05
N ALA A 79 -9.70 9.60 -1.39
CA ALA A 79 -8.58 10.48 -1.69
C ALA A 79 -7.22 9.82 -1.45
N LEU A 80 -7.08 9.05 -0.37
CA LEU A 80 -5.89 8.26 -0.07
C LEU A 80 -5.65 7.19 -1.15
N ASP A 81 -6.72 6.52 -1.59
CA ASP A 81 -6.65 5.37 -2.49
C ASP A 81 -6.64 5.72 -3.98
N ILE A 82 -6.77 6.99 -4.37
CA ILE A 82 -6.60 7.43 -5.78
C ILE A 82 -5.30 6.89 -6.38
N ARG A 83 -4.26 6.67 -5.57
CA ARG A 83 -3.00 6.05 -6.01
C ARG A 83 -3.16 4.67 -6.65
N HIS A 84 -4.17 3.88 -6.26
CA HIS A 84 -4.46 2.58 -6.85
C HIS A 84 -4.87 2.69 -8.33
N LEU A 85 -5.41 3.84 -8.76
CA LEU A 85 -5.71 4.09 -10.18
C LEU A 85 -4.45 4.10 -11.05
N LEU A 86 -3.28 4.35 -10.46
CA LEU A 86 -2.01 4.35 -11.17
C LEU A 86 -1.47 2.94 -11.45
N TYR A 87 -1.98 1.92 -10.76
CA TYR A 87 -1.45 0.55 -10.86
C TYR A 87 -1.77 -0.09 -12.21
N GLY A 88 -2.99 0.12 -12.71
CA GLY A 88 -3.45 -0.42 -13.98
C GLY A 88 -2.56 0.00 -15.17
N PRO A 89 -2.43 1.32 -15.46
CA PRO A 89 -1.57 1.80 -16.53
C PRO A 89 -0.10 1.38 -16.39
N ALA A 90 0.44 1.36 -15.17
CA ALA A 90 1.81 0.96 -14.91
C ALA A 90 2.05 -0.53 -15.24
N LEU A 91 1.14 -1.42 -14.82
CA LEU A 91 1.22 -2.85 -15.14
C LEU A 91 0.95 -3.12 -16.62
N GLN A 92 0.02 -2.38 -17.24
CA GLN A 92 -0.32 -2.57 -18.66
C GLN A 92 0.90 -2.43 -19.58
N ASN A 93 1.88 -1.57 -19.23
CA ASN A 93 3.12 -1.41 -20.00
C ASN A 93 4.03 -2.66 -19.98
N LEU A 94 3.86 -3.55 -19.00
CA LEU A 94 4.63 -4.79 -18.86
C LEU A 94 3.85 -6.03 -19.31
N ILE A 95 2.52 -5.92 -19.43
CA ILE A 95 1.65 -7.02 -19.83
C ILE A 95 1.49 -6.99 -21.35
N GLN A 96 2.08 -7.97 -22.02
CA GLN A 96 1.96 -8.12 -23.48
C GLN A 96 0.73 -8.94 -23.91
N ASP A 97 0.13 -9.68 -22.98
CA ASP A 97 -0.97 -10.61 -23.25
C ASP A 97 -2.34 -9.94 -23.26
N ARG A 98 -3.27 -10.52 -24.03
CA ARG A 98 -4.68 -10.16 -23.90
C ARG A 98 -5.23 -10.59 -22.53
N LEU A 99 -5.79 -9.63 -21.82
CA LEU A 99 -6.40 -9.82 -20.52
C LEU A 99 -7.83 -10.38 -20.63
N ASN A 100 -8.18 -11.31 -19.74
CA ASN A 100 -9.55 -11.79 -19.60
C ASN A 100 -10.29 -10.93 -18.59
N LEU A 101 -11.28 -10.15 -19.03
CA LEU A 101 -12.01 -9.19 -18.18
C LEU A 101 -12.49 -9.77 -16.83
N LYS A 102 -12.95 -11.03 -16.79
CA LYS A 102 -13.42 -11.65 -15.55
C LYS A 102 -12.27 -11.92 -14.59
N LYS A 103 -11.18 -12.51 -15.07
CA LYS A 103 -9.98 -12.77 -14.25
C LYS A 103 -9.31 -11.46 -13.84
N THR A 104 -9.27 -10.51 -14.76
CA THR A 104 -8.74 -9.16 -14.55
C THR A 104 -9.45 -8.44 -13.43
N ALA A 105 -10.79 -8.45 -13.40
CA ALA A 105 -11.53 -7.84 -12.30
C ALA A 105 -11.16 -8.44 -10.93
N ILE A 106 -11.00 -9.77 -10.87
CA ILE A 106 -10.69 -10.47 -9.61
C ILE A 106 -9.28 -10.16 -9.13
N TRP A 107 -8.26 -10.27 -10.00
CA TRP A 107 -6.88 -9.99 -9.55
C TRP A 107 -6.63 -8.50 -9.35
N SER A 108 -7.33 -7.62 -10.07
CA SER A 108 -7.24 -6.17 -9.89
C SER A 108 -7.81 -5.72 -8.53
N TRP A 109 -8.87 -6.37 -8.04
CA TRP A 109 -9.34 -6.15 -6.66
C TRP A 109 -8.28 -6.56 -5.63
N GLY A 110 -7.46 -7.55 -5.97
CA GLY A 110 -6.33 -8.04 -5.17
C GLY A 110 -5.05 -7.20 -5.24
N LEU A 111 -5.08 -6.01 -5.89
CA LEU A 111 -3.92 -5.14 -5.99
C LEU A 111 -3.82 -4.22 -4.78
N THR A 112 -2.83 -4.51 -3.95
CA THR A 112 -2.32 -3.61 -2.92
C THR A 112 -0.99 -3.01 -3.37
N ASP A 113 -0.48 -2.04 -2.62
CA ASP A 113 0.83 -1.43 -2.85
C ASP A 113 1.94 -2.50 -2.97
N GLU A 114 1.87 -3.55 -2.17
CA GLU A 114 2.87 -4.62 -2.08
C GLU A 114 2.74 -5.66 -3.17
N VAL A 115 1.50 -6.06 -3.49
CA VAL A 115 1.22 -6.95 -4.61
C VAL A 115 1.63 -6.26 -5.91
N PHE A 116 1.29 -4.98 -6.07
CA PHE A 116 1.69 -4.17 -7.21
C PHE A 116 3.22 -4.04 -7.29
N ALA A 117 3.89 -3.62 -6.22
CA ALA A 117 5.35 -3.44 -6.21
C ALA A 117 6.10 -4.75 -6.48
N SER A 118 5.71 -5.85 -5.82
CA SER A 118 6.30 -7.18 -6.05
C SER A 118 6.09 -7.64 -7.48
N GLY A 119 4.88 -7.43 -8.03
CA GLY A 119 4.55 -7.72 -9.41
C GLY A 119 5.45 -6.95 -10.39
N MET A 120 5.51 -5.63 -10.24
CA MET A 120 6.34 -4.74 -11.06
C MET A 120 7.83 -5.13 -11.03
N ILE A 121 8.39 -5.41 -9.86
CA ILE A 121 9.81 -5.79 -9.71
C ILE A 121 10.07 -7.12 -10.43
N LYS A 122 9.22 -8.13 -10.22
CA LYS A 122 9.42 -9.46 -10.82
C LYS A 122 9.29 -9.43 -12.34
N LEU A 123 8.34 -8.67 -12.87
CA LEU A 123 8.14 -8.52 -14.31
C LEU A 123 9.26 -7.68 -14.96
N SER A 124 9.61 -6.53 -14.39
CA SER A 124 10.66 -5.64 -14.92
C SER A 124 12.04 -6.30 -14.94
N GLN A 125 12.37 -7.10 -13.92
CA GLN A 125 13.64 -7.83 -13.83
C GLN A 125 13.62 -9.16 -14.60
N ARG A 126 12.55 -9.47 -15.35
CA ARG A 126 12.35 -10.75 -16.05
C ARG A 126 12.55 -11.97 -15.15
N ARG A 127 12.22 -11.84 -13.86
CA ARG A 127 12.29 -12.93 -12.88
C ARG A 127 11.05 -13.84 -12.92
N GLN A 128 9.98 -13.37 -13.56
CA GLN A 128 8.76 -14.13 -13.82
C GLN A 128 8.15 -13.73 -15.16
N GLU A 129 7.49 -14.68 -15.81
CA GLU A 129 6.63 -14.44 -16.97
C GLU A 129 5.22 -14.05 -16.50
N TRP A 130 4.59 -13.11 -17.19
CA TRP A 130 3.25 -12.69 -16.84
C TRP A 130 2.24 -13.84 -16.98
N SER A 131 1.32 -13.93 -16.02
CA SER A 131 0.05 -14.64 -16.21
C SER A 131 -0.99 -14.14 -15.21
N GLU A 132 -2.26 -14.12 -15.61
CA GLU A 132 -3.35 -13.77 -14.68
C GLU A 132 -3.45 -14.78 -13.53
N SER A 133 -3.12 -16.06 -13.77
CA SER A 133 -3.12 -17.09 -12.74
C SER A 133 -2.05 -16.83 -11.68
N TRP A 134 -0.86 -16.38 -12.09
CA TRP A 134 0.22 -16.01 -11.19
C TRP A 134 -0.18 -14.81 -10.33
N MET A 135 -0.76 -13.77 -10.93
CA MET A 135 -1.23 -12.60 -10.19
C MET A 135 -2.35 -12.96 -9.20
N LEU A 136 -3.29 -13.83 -9.59
CA LEU A 136 -4.31 -14.37 -8.67
C LEU A 136 -3.70 -15.10 -7.47
N GLY A 137 -2.67 -15.91 -7.69
CA GLY A 137 -1.94 -16.59 -6.61
C GLY A 137 -1.23 -15.61 -5.70
N LEU A 138 -0.55 -14.62 -6.26
CA LEU A 138 0.13 -13.57 -5.51
C LEU A 138 -0.85 -12.80 -4.62
N SER A 139 -1.95 -12.31 -5.19
CA SER A 139 -2.98 -11.56 -4.47
C SER A 139 -3.70 -12.38 -3.40
N LEU A 140 -4.12 -13.61 -3.69
CA LEU A 140 -4.93 -14.41 -2.78
C LEU A 140 -4.18 -14.78 -1.50
N PHE A 141 -2.93 -15.22 -1.62
CA PHE A 141 -2.14 -15.62 -0.46
C PHE A 141 -1.72 -14.42 0.39
N SER A 142 -1.44 -13.27 -0.25
CA SER A 142 -1.28 -12.00 0.46
C SER A 142 -2.56 -11.63 1.21
N TRP A 143 -3.73 -11.70 0.57
CA TRP A 143 -5.01 -11.37 1.19
C TRP A 143 -5.33 -12.25 2.39
N LEU A 144 -5.14 -13.58 2.26
CA LEU A 144 -5.34 -14.53 3.35
C LEU A 144 -4.44 -14.22 4.55
N SER A 145 -3.18 -13.86 4.31
CA SER A 145 -2.27 -13.49 5.39
C SER A 145 -2.69 -12.20 6.10
N TRP A 146 -3.18 -11.20 5.35
CA TRP A 146 -3.68 -9.97 5.92
C TRP A 146 -4.90 -10.25 6.81
N ALA A 147 -5.92 -10.90 6.25
CA ALA A 147 -7.15 -11.25 6.96
C ALA A 147 -6.89 -12.08 8.23
N LEU A 148 -5.98 -13.07 8.14
CA LEU A 148 -5.59 -13.89 9.29
C LEU A 148 -4.91 -13.05 10.37
N GLY A 149 -3.93 -12.22 10.00
CA GLY A 149 -3.24 -11.36 10.98
C GLY A 149 -4.19 -10.36 11.62
N SER A 150 -5.11 -9.74 10.87
CA SER A 150 -6.16 -8.85 11.41
C SER A 150 -7.05 -9.54 12.44
N LEU A 151 -7.51 -10.76 12.13
CA LEU A 151 -8.32 -11.54 13.06
C LEU A 151 -7.52 -11.86 14.32
N LEU A 152 -6.29 -12.35 14.19
CA LEU A 152 -5.44 -12.66 15.33
C LEU A 152 -5.15 -11.42 16.17
N GLY A 153 -4.87 -10.28 15.55
CA GLY A 153 -4.67 -9.01 16.22
C GLY A 153 -5.87 -8.61 17.08
N GLY A 154 -7.07 -8.68 16.50
CA GLY A 154 -8.30 -8.37 17.23
C GLY A 154 -8.61 -9.35 18.36
N LEU A 155 -8.35 -10.65 18.16
CA LEU A 155 -8.55 -11.66 19.20
C LEU A 155 -7.55 -11.54 20.36
N PHE A 156 -6.32 -11.09 20.07
CA PHE A 156 -5.25 -10.97 21.05
C PHE A 156 -5.06 -9.55 21.61
N ALA A 157 -5.95 -8.62 21.30
CA ALA A 157 -5.81 -7.21 21.68
C ALA A 157 -5.71 -7.00 23.19
N ASP A 158 -6.53 -7.71 23.98
CA ASP A 158 -6.50 -7.62 25.45
C ASP A 158 -5.16 -8.09 26.05
N GLN A 159 -4.51 -9.06 25.41
CA GLN A 159 -3.18 -9.54 25.82
C GLN A 159 -2.11 -8.53 25.43
N VAL A 160 -2.25 -7.85 24.28
CA VAL A 160 -1.34 -6.80 23.84
C VAL A 160 -1.34 -5.61 24.80
N THR A 161 -2.50 -5.21 25.33
CA THR A 161 -2.60 -4.13 26.33
C THR A 161 -1.83 -4.44 27.63
N LYS A 162 -1.57 -5.73 27.91
CA LYS A 162 -0.80 -6.18 29.08
C LYS A 162 0.70 -6.28 28.79
N MET A 163 1.13 -6.12 27.55
CA MET A 163 2.55 -6.16 27.18
C MET A 163 3.27 -4.89 27.61
N PRO A 164 4.61 -4.93 27.75
CA PRO A 164 5.42 -3.73 27.96
C PRO A 164 5.12 -2.62 26.95
N GLN A 165 5.13 -1.37 27.41
CA GLN A 165 4.78 -0.19 26.60
C GLN A 165 5.60 -0.08 25.30
N PHE A 166 6.86 -0.51 25.30
CA PHE A 166 7.70 -0.46 24.10
C PHE A 166 7.20 -1.40 22.99
N LEU A 167 6.56 -2.53 23.32
CA LEU A 167 5.98 -3.43 22.32
C LEU A 167 4.70 -2.85 21.73
N GLN A 168 3.88 -2.21 22.56
CA GLN A 168 2.68 -1.50 22.10
C GLN A 168 3.07 -0.38 21.11
N ALA A 169 4.04 0.45 21.49
CA ALA A 169 4.57 1.50 20.62
C ALA A 169 5.17 0.95 19.32
N ALA A 170 5.80 -0.22 19.35
CA ALA A 170 6.29 -0.87 18.15
C ALA A 170 5.15 -1.29 17.21
N LEU A 171 4.03 -1.81 17.73
CA LEU A 171 2.86 -2.16 16.93
C LEU A 171 2.22 -0.93 16.27
N ASP A 172 2.08 0.17 17.01
CA ASP A 172 1.53 1.43 16.47
C ASP A 172 2.39 2.00 15.33
N PHE A 173 3.69 1.72 15.36
CA PHE A 173 4.64 2.19 14.35
C PHE A 173 4.74 1.29 13.11
N LEU A 174 4.14 0.09 13.09
CA LEU A 174 4.31 -0.87 11.99
C LEU A 174 3.80 -0.36 10.64
N LEU A 175 2.63 0.30 10.59
CA LEU A 175 2.10 0.85 9.34
C LEU A 175 2.95 2.04 8.83
N PRO A 176 3.31 3.04 9.66
CA PRO A 176 4.28 4.06 9.26
C PRO A 176 5.62 3.47 8.77
N ALA A 177 6.14 2.46 9.47
CA ALA A 177 7.40 1.78 9.09
C ALA A 177 7.29 1.11 7.72
N LEU A 178 6.16 0.49 7.40
CA LEU A 178 5.89 -0.10 6.09
C LEU A 178 5.98 0.94 4.97
N PHE A 179 5.26 2.06 5.09
CA PHE A 179 5.32 3.14 4.10
C PHE A 179 6.69 3.80 4.02
N LEU A 180 7.36 3.98 5.15
CA LEU A 180 8.73 4.49 5.17
C LEU A 180 9.68 3.55 4.41
N SER A 181 9.50 2.23 4.56
CA SER A 181 10.31 1.26 3.84
C SER A 181 10.12 1.35 2.31
N PHE A 182 8.90 1.57 1.83
CA PHE A 182 8.64 1.78 0.39
C PHE A 182 9.17 3.11 -0.09
N LEU A 183 9.00 4.17 0.70
CA LEU A 183 9.58 5.47 0.38
C LEU A 183 11.09 5.33 0.21
N LEU A 184 11.78 4.68 1.16
CA LEU A 184 13.23 4.47 1.10
C LEU A 184 13.65 3.57 -0.08
N ALA A 185 12.89 2.51 -0.38
CA ALA A 185 13.18 1.61 -1.49
C ALA A 185 13.01 2.27 -2.87
N ALA A 186 12.04 3.19 -2.98
CA ALA A 186 11.78 3.96 -4.19
C ALA A 186 12.50 5.32 -4.21
N PHE A 187 13.24 5.66 -3.15
CA PHE A 187 13.86 6.97 -3.02
C PHE A 187 15.07 7.09 -3.94
N GLU A 188 15.05 8.11 -4.78
CA GLU A 188 16.21 8.54 -5.56
C GLU A 188 16.54 9.99 -5.21
N LYS A 189 17.80 10.39 -5.39
CA LYS A 189 18.25 11.77 -5.12
C LYS A 189 17.39 12.82 -5.84
N LYS A 190 16.88 12.50 -7.03
CA LYS A 190 15.97 13.38 -7.78
C LYS A 190 14.67 13.67 -6.99
N HIS A 191 14.19 12.77 -6.14
CA HIS A 191 12.95 12.95 -5.39
C HIS A 191 13.09 13.79 -4.11
N THR A 192 14.33 14.11 -3.69
CA THR A 192 14.62 14.84 -2.44
C THR A 192 13.78 16.11 -2.24
N PHE A 193 13.66 16.95 -3.28
CA PHE A 193 12.88 18.18 -3.20
C PHE A 193 11.39 17.92 -2.93
N VAL A 194 10.79 17.00 -3.68
CA VAL A 194 9.36 16.66 -3.56
C VAL A 194 9.06 16.06 -2.19
N VAL A 195 9.90 15.10 -1.76
CA VAL A 195 9.74 14.43 -0.47
C VAL A 195 9.93 15.43 0.69
N GLY A 196 10.95 16.28 0.63
CA GLY A 196 11.23 17.29 1.66
C GLY A 196 10.10 18.28 1.85
N ILE A 197 9.55 18.83 0.76
CA ILE A 197 8.39 19.74 0.83
C ILE A 197 7.16 19.03 1.39
N THR A 198 6.88 17.81 0.91
CA THR A 198 5.71 17.03 1.36
C THR A 198 5.78 16.75 2.86
N ILE A 199 6.93 16.30 3.36
CA ILE A 199 7.15 16.05 4.80
C ILE A 199 6.95 17.33 5.59
N LEU A 200 7.58 18.45 5.18
CA LEU A 200 7.49 19.71 5.90
C LEU A 200 6.04 20.21 6.00
N VAL A 201 5.34 20.26 4.86
CA VAL A 201 3.96 20.73 4.79
C VAL A 201 3.03 19.81 5.57
N SER A 202 3.21 18.49 5.48
CA SER A 202 2.39 17.52 6.21
C SER A 202 2.62 17.62 7.72
N ALA A 203 3.88 17.78 8.17
CA ALA A 203 4.21 17.93 9.59
C ALA A 203 3.59 19.20 10.19
N VAL A 204 3.64 20.32 9.45
CA VAL A 204 2.99 21.57 9.86
C VAL A 204 1.47 21.39 9.90
N ALA A 205 0.87 20.81 8.86
CA ALA A 205 -0.57 20.61 8.80
C ALA A 205 -1.11 19.74 9.95
N CYS A 206 -0.42 18.64 10.28
CA CYS A 206 -0.78 17.78 11.41
C CYS A 206 -0.74 18.48 12.77
N TYR A 207 0.04 19.56 12.92
CA TYR A 207 0.12 20.30 14.18
C TYR A 207 -1.03 21.29 14.37
N PHE A 208 -1.54 21.87 13.27
CA PHE A 208 -2.51 22.97 13.32
C PHE A 208 -3.93 22.59 12.92
N ILE A 209 -4.13 21.45 12.25
CA ILE A 209 -5.38 21.10 11.57
C ILE A 209 -5.76 19.63 11.86
N ASP A 210 -7.06 19.34 11.80
CA ASP A 210 -7.61 17.98 11.92
C ASP A 210 -7.00 16.99 10.89
N LEU A 211 -6.93 15.72 11.30
CA LEU A 211 -6.27 14.64 10.56
C LEU A 211 -6.71 14.54 9.10
N SER A 212 -8.01 14.58 8.82
CA SER A 212 -8.53 14.46 7.45
C SER A 212 -8.03 15.59 6.55
N ALA A 213 -8.05 16.83 7.03
CA ALA A 213 -7.57 17.98 6.26
C ALA A 213 -6.04 17.98 6.14
N ALA A 214 -5.32 17.54 7.17
CA ALA A 214 -3.87 17.34 7.09
C ALA A 214 -3.48 16.30 6.01
N ILE A 215 -4.25 15.21 5.86
CA ILE A 215 -4.05 14.22 4.80
C ILE A 215 -4.26 14.86 3.41
N PHE A 216 -5.35 15.61 3.20
CA PHE A 216 -5.59 16.29 1.92
C PHE A 216 -4.49 17.29 1.57
N ILE A 217 -4.01 18.06 2.55
CA ILE A 217 -2.92 19.01 2.39
C ILE A 217 -1.62 18.28 2.03
N GLY A 218 -1.30 17.19 2.73
CA GLY A 218 -0.14 16.36 2.43
C GLY A 218 -0.14 15.82 1.01
N ILE A 219 -1.24 15.18 0.59
CA ILE A 219 -1.42 14.66 -0.78
C ILE A 219 -1.27 15.78 -1.80
N SER A 220 -1.97 16.89 -1.60
CA SER A 220 -1.95 18.04 -2.53
C SER A 220 -0.55 18.64 -2.64
N SER A 221 0.18 18.75 -1.52
CA SER A 221 1.55 19.27 -1.50
C SER A 221 2.51 18.38 -2.27
N GLY A 222 2.39 17.05 -2.17
CA GLY A 222 3.22 16.12 -2.93
C GLY A 222 2.97 16.18 -4.43
N ILE A 223 1.70 16.25 -4.84
CA ILE A 223 1.31 16.41 -6.24
C ILE A 223 1.86 17.73 -6.79
N LEU A 224 1.61 18.85 -6.08
CA LEU A 224 2.06 20.18 -6.50
C LEU A 224 3.58 20.29 -6.56
N ALA A 225 4.30 19.76 -5.58
CA ALA A 225 5.76 19.75 -5.58
C ALA A 225 6.33 18.88 -6.72
N GLY A 226 5.68 17.75 -7.02
CA GLY A 226 6.02 16.90 -8.15
C GLY A 226 5.84 17.61 -9.50
N LEU A 227 4.67 18.24 -9.71
CA LEU A 227 4.37 19.01 -10.92
C LEU A 227 5.32 20.20 -11.07
N PHE A 228 5.55 20.96 -9.99
CA PHE A 228 6.49 22.07 -9.99
C PHE A 228 7.89 21.61 -10.38
N LYS A 229 8.38 20.50 -9.80
CA LYS A 229 9.67 19.95 -10.17
C LYS A 229 9.72 19.56 -11.65
N HIS A 230 8.68 18.91 -12.17
CA HIS A 230 8.65 18.44 -13.56
C HIS A 230 8.61 19.60 -14.57
N TYR A 231 7.75 20.59 -14.35
CA TYR A 231 7.55 21.69 -15.30
C TYR A 231 8.54 22.85 -15.14
N VAL A 232 9.00 23.13 -13.91
CA VAL A 232 9.81 24.34 -13.62
C VAL A 232 11.28 24.01 -13.43
N LEU A 233 11.60 22.94 -12.68
CA LEU A 233 12.98 22.63 -12.32
C LEU A 233 13.72 21.76 -13.36
N LYS A 234 13.06 21.38 -14.46
CA LYS A 234 13.55 20.63 -15.64
C LYS A 234 15.00 20.13 -15.50
N GLN A 235 15.21 19.09 -14.70
CA GLN A 235 16.51 18.43 -14.65
C GLN A 235 16.64 17.53 -15.90
N PRO A 236 17.77 17.55 -16.62
CA PRO A 236 17.97 16.65 -17.75
C PRO A 236 17.95 15.21 -17.23
N ASP A 237 17.19 14.33 -17.89
CA ASP A 237 17.25 12.89 -17.61
C ASP A 237 18.66 12.38 -17.98
N PRO A 238 19.40 11.74 -17.06
CA PRO A 238 20.73 11.22 -17.36
C PRO A 238 20.72 10.07 -18.38
N GLU A 239 19.57 9.46 -18.68
CA GLU A 239 19.46 8.28 -19.56
C GLU A 239 19.63 8.56 -21.07
N HIS A 240 19.69 9.82 -21.51
CA HIS A 240 19.89 10.16 -22.93
C HIS A 240 21.28 10.71 -23.31
N THR A 241 22.25 10.63 -22.40
CA THR A 241 23.62 11.15 -22.63
C THR A 241 24.66 10.07 -22.97
N GLY A 242 24.23 8.90 -23.45
CA GLY A 242 25.12 7.79 -23.83
C GLY A 242 25.23 7.50 -25.34
N ALA A 243 24.47 8.20 -26.19
CA ALA A 243 24.47 7.98 -27.63
C ALA A 243 24.81 9.27 -28.38
N LYS A 244 26.08 9.68 -28.29
CA LYS A 244 26.83 10.50 -29.26
C LYS A 244 28.17 10.94 -28.66
N SER A 245 29.20 10.14 -28.87
CA SER A 245 30.55 10.60 -29.23
C SER A 245 31.33 9.41 -29.77
#